data_AF-A0A9Q5MZ73-F1
#
_entry.id   AF-A0A9Q5MZ73-F1
#
_cell.length_a   1.000
_cell.length_b   1.000
_cell.length_c   1.000
_cell.angle_alpha   90.00
_cell.angle_beta   90.00
_cell.angle_gamma   90.00
#
_symmetry.space_group_name_H-M   'P 1'
#
loop_
_entity.id
_entity.type
_entity.pdbx_description
1 polymer ?
#
loop_
_entity_poly.entity_id
_entity_poly.type
_entity_poly.pdbx_seq_one_letter_code
_entity_poly.pdbx_strand_id
1 'polypeptide(L)'
;MSVLNASMPLQIRSDADAIDPSVVQLFISESTTVQYFNVALVTVIVYHSIITLDKEVKSHRNPALAEILTRLFFVRSQIKYFWLSPCSSVSIVYFASTDLQRASEGRFLFWAGGLADLATIVLIDYILLIRVLALWDKDKKLSIALKILLGLEAGLGLGILIYSAIFEEIAVGSLAEGMTICVGHRNPPRTMAIISWLIPMTYGSILLCLALYKATEYWKLSAGFKGFHLIVDISIVGINLFAANLLSAAGSPTLLCVLGGQLLINLKQAGEKGLNGGTNYMPRSVSDIDFGENGVNDEQLSGQEGSV
;
A
#
# COMPACT_ATOMS: atom_id res chain seq x y z
N MET A 1 50.60 25.88 -3.74
CA MET A 1 49.26 25.25 -3.85
C MET A 1 48.27 26.30 -3.40
N SER A 2 47.82 27.11 -4.34
CA SER A 2 47.22 28.42 -4.10
C SER A 2 45.71 28.31 -4.32
N VAL A 3 44.94 28.43 -3.24
CA VAL A 3 43.48 28.37 -3.26
C VAL A 3 42.96 29.72 -3.78
N LEU A 4 42.46 29.71 -5.01
CA LEU A 4 41.75 30.82 -5.64
C LEU A 4 40.36 30.96 -4.99
N ASN A 5 40.24 31.89 -4.03
CA ASN A 5 38.97 32.43 -3.56
C ASN A 5 38.44 33.42 -4.61
N ALA A 6 37.66 32.94 -5.58
CA ALA A 6 36.87 33.79 -6.45
C ALA A 6 35.50 34.04 -5.80
N SER A 7 35.38 35.17 -5.10
CA SER A 7 34.06 35.73 -4.75
C SER A 7 33.46 36.32 -6.01
N MET A 8 32.50 35.61 -6.61
CA MET A 8 31.69 36.15 -7.70
C MET A 8 30.67 37.12 -7.10
N PRO A 9 30.71 38.43 -7.44
CA PRO A 9 29.63 39.33 -7.09
C PRO A 9 28.38 38.89 -7.87
N LEU A 10 27.31 38.58 -7.15
CA LEU A 10 25.98 38.36 -7.70
C LEU A 10 25.54 39.66 -8.41
N GLN A 11 25.80 39.74 -9.72
CA GLN A 11 25.17 40.72 -10.59
C GLN A 11 23.67 40.43 -10.58
N ILE A 12 22.92 41.29 -9.90
CA ILE A 12 21.46 41.41 -10.04
C ILE A 12 21.24 41.77 -11.51
N ARG A 13 20.82 40.77 -12.30
CA ARG A 13 20.46 40.93 -13.70
C ARG A 13 19.21 41.83 -13.72
N SER A 14 19.38 43.12 -14.00
CA SER A 14 18.26 44.10 -13.98
C SER A 14 17.38 44.01 -15.22
N ASP A 15 17.76 43.21 -16.21
CA ASP A 15 16.98 42.97 -17.41
C ASP A 15 16.27 41.62 -17.26
N ALA A 16 15.20 41.62 -16.48
CA ALA A 16 14.24 40.52 -16.48
C ALA A 16 13.43 40.65 -17.77
N ASP A 17 13.73 39.81 -18.77
CA ASP A 17 12.85 39.66 -19.93
C ASP A 17 11.44 39.37 -19.43
N ALA A 18 10.48 40.21 -19.83
CA ALA A 18 9.10 40.06 -19.45
C ALA A 18 8.61 38.67 -19.90
N ILE A 19 8.32 37.80 -18.93
CA ILE A 19 7.78 36.47 -19.20
C ILE A 19 6.37 36.65 -19.76
N ASP A 20 6.09 36.02 -20.89
CA ASP A 20 4.76 36.04 -21.52
C ASP A 20 3.70 35.50 -20.52
N PRO A 21 2.66 36.27 -20.19
CA PRO A 21 1.60 35.85 -19.27
C PRO A 21 0.89 34.56 -19.69
N SER A 22 0.92 34.20 -20.98
CA SER A 22 0.32 32.96 -21.49
C SER A 22 0.93 31.70 -20.86
N VAL A 23 2.25 31.71 -20.58
CA VAL A 23 2.98 30.57 -20.02
C VAL A 23 2.58 30.34 -18.55
N VAL A 24 2.30 31.43 -17.82
CA VAL A 24 1.90 31.36 -16.41
C VAL A 24 0.55 30.66 -16.27
N GLN A 25 -0.41 30.96 -17.15
CA GLN A 25 -1.74 30.35 -17.13
C GLN A 25 -1.67 28.84 -17.43
N LEU A 26 -0.79 28.43 -18.35
CA LEU A 26 -0.56 27.02 -18.67
C LEU A 26 -0.01 26.25 -17.45
N PHE A 27 1.01 26.81 -16.77
CA PHE A 27 1.63 26.18 -15.61
C PHE A 27 0.65 26.03 -14.43
N ILE A 28 -0.17 27.06 -14.17
CA ILE A 28 -1.22 27.01 -13.14
C ILE A 28 -2.25 25.93 -13.47
N SER A 29 -2.69 25.86 -14.73
CA SER A 29 -3.66 24.85 -15.17
C SER A 29 -3.12 23.42 -15.04
N GLU A 30 -1.86 23.20 -15.41
CA GLU A 30 -1.21 21.88 -15.31
C GLU A 30 -1.06 21.46 -13.84
N SER A 31 -0.53 22.33 -12.99
CA SER A 31 -0.36 22.05 -11.56
C SER A 31 -1.70 21.75 -10.86
N THR A 32 -2.74 22.53 -11.18
CA THR A 32 -4.09 22.34 -10.64
C THR A 32 -4.67 20.99 -11.06
N THR A 33 -4.46 20.59 -12.31
CA THR A 33 -4.95 19.30 -12.84
C THR A 33 -4.27 18.12 -12.14
N VAL A 34 -2.96 18.20 -11.93
CA VAL A 34 -2.20 17.17 -11.19
C VAL A 34 -2.69 17.05 -9.75
N GLN A 35 -2.97 18.17 -9.07
CA GLN A 35 -3.52 18.15 -7.71
C GLN A 35 -4.89 17.47 -7.66
N TYR A 36 -5.82 17.82 -8.55
CA TYR A 36 -7.13 17.18 -8.59
C TYR A 36 -7.05 15.69 -8.89
N PHE A 37 -6.15 15.30 -9.79
CA PHE A 37 -5.92 13.89 -10.10
C PHE A 37 -5.37 13.13 -8.89
N ASN A 38 -4.41 13.70 -8.15
CA ASN A 38 -3.87 13.10 -6.94
C ASN A 38 -4.94 12.94 -5.84
N VAL A 39 -5.75 13.98 -5.61
CA VAL A 39 -6.86 13.92 -4.63
C VAL A 39 -7.87 12.83 -5.03
N ALA A 40 -8.22 12.74 -6.31
CA ALA A 40 -9.12 11.70 -6.82
C ALA A 40 -8.51 10.30 -6.62
N LEU A 41 -7.23 10.12 -6.95
CA LEU A 41 -6.52 8.85 -6.82
C LEU A 41 -6.42 8.40 -5.35
N VAL A 42 -6.05 9.30 -4.44
CA VAL A 42 -6.02 9.04 -3.00
C VAL A 42 -7.41 8.63 -2.50
N THR A 43 -8.45 9.35 -2.94
CA THR A 43 -9.85 9.02 -2.59
C THR A 43 -10.22 7.60 -3.04
N VAL A 44 -9.88 7.23 -4.27
CA VAL A 44 -10.15 5.89 -4.81
C VAL A 44 -9.38 4.81 -4.05
N ILE A 45 -8.10 5.05 -3.73
CA ILE A 45 -7.27 4.11 -2.95
C ILE A 45 -7.84 3.93 -1.55
N VAL A 46 -8.18 5.02 -0.86
CA VAL A 46 -8.79 4.99 0.48
C VAL A 46 -10.10 4.21 0.42
N TYR A 47 -10.97 4.52 -0.54
CA TYR A 47 -12.26 3.85 -0.69
C TYR A 47 -12.11 2.34 -0.98
N HIS A 48 -11.21 1.97 -1.89
CA HIS A 48 -10.92 0.58 -2.21
C HIS A 48 -10.34 -0.18 -1.01
N SER A 49 -9.47 0.47 -0.23
CA SER A 49 -8.87 -0.10 0.98
C SER A 49 -9.92 -0.37 2.04
N ILE A 50 -10.83 0.58 2.26
CA ILE A 50 -11.96 0.42 3.19
C ILE A 50 -12.87 -0.74 2.77
N ILE A 51 -13.18 -0.87 1.47
CA ILE A 51 -14.01 -1.98 0.96
C ILE A 51 -13.31 -3.32 1.15
N THR A 52 -12.00 -3.38 0.91
CA THR A 52 -11.25 -4.64 1.01
C THR A 52 -11.14 -5.09 2.46
N LEU A 53 -10.85 -4.16 3.38
CA LEU A 53 -10.82 -4.43 4.82
C LEU A 53 -12.18 -4.95 5.34
N ASP A 54 -13.30 -4.42 4.84
CA ASP A 54 -14.66 -4.87 5.22
C ASP A 54 -14.86 -6.38 4.96
N LYS A 55 -14.35 -6.88 3.83
CA LYS A 55 -14.44 -8.30 3.47
C LYS A 55 -13.53 -9.18 4.34
N GLU A 56 -12.33 -8.70 4.68
CA GLU A 56 -11.36 -9.43 5.50
C GLU A 56 -11.78 -9.52 6.97
N VAL A 57 -12.35 -8.43 7.51
CA VAL A 57 -12.84 -8.36 8.89
C VAL A 57 -14.01 -9.31 9.10
N LYS A 58 -14.91 -9.42 8.12
CA LYS A 58 -16.04 -10.35 8.21
C LYS A 58 -15.60 -11.81 8.28
N SER A 59 -14.41 -12.13 7.75
CA SER A 59 -13.79 -13.45 7.82
C SER A 59 -13.10 -13.70 9.17
N HIS A 60 -12.61 -12.66 9.85
CA HIS A 60 -11.90 -12.77 11.13
C HIS A 60 -12.82 -12.43 12.30
N ARG A 61 -13.45 -13.46 12.85
CA ARG A 61 -14.39 -13.43 13.98
C ARG A 61 -13.71 -13.14 15.33
N ASN A 62 -12.94 -12.06 15.44
CA ASN A 62 -12.33 -11.63 16.70
C ASN A 62 -13.11 -10.44 17.29
N PRO A 63 -13.90 -10.64 18.37
CA PRO A 63 -14.85 -9.64 18.86
C PRO A 63 -14.19 -8.33 19.33
N ALA A 64 -12.95 -8.37 19.79
CA ALA A 64 -12.22 -7.17 20.22
C ALA A 64 -11.82 -6.26 19.05
N LEU A 65 -11.47 -6.85 17.90
CA LEU A 65 -11.18 -6.09 16.67
C LEU A 65 -12.47 -5.55 16.06
N ALA A 66 -13.56 -6.29 16.15
CA ALA A 66 -14.87 -5.83 15.71
C ALA A 66 -15.30 -4.57 16.47
N GLU A 67 -15.04 -4.43 17.77
CA GLU A 67 -15.41 -3.21 18.51
C GLU A 67 -14.60 -1.98 18.07
N ILE A 68 -13.28 -2.09 17.94
CA ILE A 68 -12.42 -1.00 17.46
C ILE A 68 -12.79 -0.62 16.02
N LEU A 69 -13.03 -1.61 15.17
CA LEU A 69 -13.46 -1.39 13.80
C LEU A 69 -14.87 -0.85 13.72
N THR A 70 -15.78 -1.18 14.64
CA THR A 70 -17.12 -0.57 14.71
C THR A 70 -17.02 0.90 15.10
N ARG A 71 -16.10 1.28 15.98
CA ARG A 71 -15.81 2.68 16.31
C ARG A 71 -15.19 3.44 15.13
N LEU A 72 -14.27 2.82 14.38
CA LEU A 72 -13.74 3.38 13.13
C LEU A 72 -14.79 3.39 11.99
N PHE A 73 -15.70 2.40 11.94
CA PHE A 73 -16.83 2.36 11.02
C PHE A 73 -17.94 3.32 11.42
N PHE A 74 -17.98 3.82 12.65
CA PHE A 74 -18.85 4.93 13.01
C PHE A 74 -18.48 6.19 12.19
N VAL A 75 -17.19 6.33 11.83
CA VAL A 75 -16.74 7.30 10.82
C VAL A 75 -17.25 6.95 9.42
N ARG A 76 -17.39 5.66 9.05
CA ARG A 76 -18.03 5.23 7.78
C ARG A 76 -19.52 5.62 7.69
N SER A 77 -20.26 5.63 8.80
CA SER A 77 -21.63 6.16 8.82
C SER A 77 -21.64 7.65 8.47
N GLN A 78 -20.72 8.43 9.06
CA GLN A 78 -20.53 9.85 8.76
C GLN A 78 -20.06 10.09 7.31
N ILE A 79 -19.17 9.23 6.77
CA ILE A 79 -18.67 9.30 5.38
C ILE A 79 -19.79 9.01 4.37
N LYS A 80 -20.72 8.09 4.66
CA LYS A 80 -21.89 7.87 3.77
C LYS A 80 -22.72 9.15 3.64
N TYR A 81 -22.97 9.89 4.73
CA TYR A 81 -23.66 11.17 4.66
C TYR A 81 -22.81 12.29 4.03
N PHE A 82 -21.48 12.24 4.21
CA PHE A 82 -20.54 13.19 3.62
C PHE A 82 -20.37 13.05 2.10
N TRP A 83 -20.53 11.84 1.54
CA TRP A 83 -20.41 11.56 0.10
C TRP A 83 -21.75 11.48 -0.66
N LEU A 84 -22.87 11.20 0.01
CA LEU A 84 -24.20 11.25 -0.63
C LEU A 84 -24.71 12.68 -0.87
N SER A 85 -24.07 13.70 -0.27
CA SER A 85 -24.37 15.11 -0.54
C SER A 85 -23.25 15.72 -1.38
N PRO A 86 -23.31 15.64 -2.72
CA PRO A 86 -22.24 16.09 -3.62
C PRO A 86 -21.94 17.60 -3.53
N CYS A 87 -22.72 18.37 -2.77
CA CYS A 87 -22.52 19.82 -2.64
C CYS A 87 -21.69 20.23 -1.41
N SER A 88 -21.53 19.40 -0.36
CA SER A 88 -20.94 19.88 0.91
C SER A 88 -19.44 19.59 1.08
N SER A 89 -18.95 18.45 0.60
CA SER A 89 -17.56 18.05 0.80
C SER A 89 -16.61 18.78 -0.15
N VAL A 90 -17.06 18.98 -1.40
CA VAL A 90 -16.41 19.92 -2.32
C VAL A 90 -16.43 21.30 -1.68
N SER A 91 -17.57 21.81 -1.16
CA SER A 91 -17.60 23.13 -0.52
C SER A 91 -16.75 23.27 0.74
N ILE A 92 -16.49 22.24 1.56
CA ILE A 92 -15.61 22.37 2.74
C ILE A 92 -14.14 22.35 2.35
N VAL A 93 -13.75 21.51 1.39
CA VAL A 93 -12.38 21.54 0.84
C VAL A 93 -12.18 22.83 0.04
N TYR A 94 -13.21 23.29 -0.68
CA TYR A 94 -13.20 24.55 -1.42
C TYR A 94 -13.20 25.75 -0.45
N PHE A 95 -13.99 25.76 0.64
CA PHE A 95 -14.00 26.83 1.65
C PHE A 95 -12.69 26.86 2.45
N ALA A 96 -12.19 25.71 2.88
CA ALA A 96 -10.90 25.60 3.52
C ALA A 96 -9.76 25.98 2.56
N SER A 97 -9.94 25.82 1.25
CA SER A 97 -8.97 26.33 0.27
C SER A 97 -9.12 27.83 0.06
N THR A 98 -10.33 28.39 -0.08
CA THR A 98 -10.54 29.79 -0.46
C THR A 98 -10.28 30.77 0.68
N ASP A 99 -10.61 30.42 1.93
CA ASP A 99 -10.33 31.30 3.08
C ASP A 99 -8.87 31.20 3.54
N LEU A 100 -8.22 30.06 3.32
CA LEU A 100 -6.80 29.87 3.67
C LEU A 100 -5.85 30.45 2.59
N GLN A 101 -6.35 30.61 1.36
CA GLN A 101 -5.63 31.21 0.23
C GLN A 101 -5.55 32.74 0.31
N ARG A 102 -6.30 33.39 1.21
CA ARG A 102 -6.26 34.84 1.43
C ARG A 102 -5.30 35.30 2.52
N ALA A 103 -4.81 34.40 3.38
CA ALA A 103 -4.04 34.78 4.57
C ALA A 103 -2.65 34.15 4.68
N SER A 104 -2.29 33.14 3.86
CA SER A 104 -0.94 32.57 3.88
C SER A 104 -0.40 32.29 2.48
N GLU A 105 0.60 33.11 2.14
CA GLU A 105 1.68 32.90 1.18
C GLU A 105 1.98 31.41 0.90
N GLY A 106 2.34 31.07 -0.35
CA GLY A 106 2.46 29.70 -0.90
C GLY A 106 3.20 28.61 -0.11
N ARG A 107 3.80 28.93 1.05
CA ARG A 107 4.29 27.98 2.06
C ARG A 107 3.24 26.95 2.45
N PHE A 108 2.00 27.37 2.73
CA PHE A 108 0.99 26.42 3.23
C PHE A 108 0.65 25.35 2.19
N LEU A 109 0.49 25.74 0.92
CA LEU A 109 0.18 24.80 -0.17
C LEU A 109 1.29 23.77 -0.37
N PHE A 110 2.56 24.19 -0.29
CA PHE A 110 3.70 23.28 -0.39
C PHE A 110 3.72 22.27 0.78
N TRP A 111 3.54 22.76 2.01
CA TRP A 111 3.46 21.91 3.20
C TRP A 111 2.28 20.93 3.15
N ALA A 112 1.11 21.40 2.74
CA ALA A 112 -0.08 20.58 2.62
C ALA A 112 0.11 19.49 1.56
N GLY A 113 0.73 19.81 0.42
CA GLY A 113 1.09 18.85 -0.61
C GLY A 113 2.03 17.77 -0.09
N GLY A 114 3.16 18.16 0.51
CA GLY A 114 4.11 17.21 1.08
C GLY A 114 3.51 16.34 2.20
N LEU A 115 2.64 16.91 3.05
CA LEU A 115 1.98 16.17 4.12
C LEU A 115 0.96 15.16 3.55
N ALA A 116 0.24 15.54 2.50
CA ALA A 116 -0.68 14.65 1.81
C ALA A 116 0.07 13.48 1.13
N ASP A 117 1.21 13.74 0.50
CA ASP A 117 2.05 12.71 -0.09
C ASP A 117 2.61 11.76 0.97
N LEU A 118 3.15 12.30 2.07
CA LEU A 118 3.63 11.50 3.20
C LEU A 118 2.51 10.64 3.80
N ALA A 119 1.33 11.22 4.02
CA ALA A 119 0.17 10.49 4.54
C ALA A 119 -0.27 9.37 3.59
N THR A 120 -0.21 9.59 2.28
CA THR A 120 -0.54 8.59 1.27
C THR A 120 0.44 7.42 1.29
N ILE A 121 1.74 7.69 1.39
CA ILE A 121 2.79 6.67 1.50
C ILE A 121 2.58 5.83 2.77
N VAL A 122 2.47 6.47 3.93
CA VAL A 122 2.25 5.78 5.22
C VAL A 122 0.96 4.95 5.21
N LEU A 123 -0.10 5.44 4.55
CA LEU A 123 -1.35 4.70 4.42
C LEU A 123 -1.17 3.43 3.56
N ILE A 124 -0.47 3.53 2.43
CA ILE A 124 -0.16 2.40 1.56
C ILE A 124 0.64 1.34 2.32
N ASP A 125 1.68 1.77 3.03
CA ASP A 125 2.55 0.91 3.83
C ASP A 125 1.81 0.25 4.99
N TYR A 126 0.89 0.99 5.63
CA TYR A 126 0.00 0.42 6.64
C TYR A 126 -0.90 -0.68 6.07
N ILE A 127 -1.48 -0.50 4.87
CA ILE A 127 -2.31 -1.52 4.22
C ILE A 127 -1.49 -2.77 3.93
N LEU A 128 -0.28 -2.61 3.40
CA LEU A 128 0.64 -3.73 3.16
C LEU A 128 1.03 -4.44 4.46
N LEU A 129 1.33 -3.69 5.53
CA LEU A 129 1.61 -4.24 6.86
C LEU A 129 0.46 -5.08 7.38
N ILE A 130 -0.79 -4.60 7.29
CA ILE A 130 -1.96 -5.34 7.79
C ILE A 130 -2.11 -6.68 7.05
N ARG A 131 -1.89 -6.69 5.74
CA ARG A 131 -1.93 -7.91 4.92
C ARG A 131 -0.82 -8.89 5.28
N VAL A 132 0.41 -8.42 5.47
CA VAL A 132 1.54 -9.26 5.90
C VAL A 132 1.30 -9.82 7.31
N LEU A 133 0.73 -9.03 8.21
CA LEU A 133 0.36 -9.52 9.54
C LEU A 133 -0.76 -10.56 9.52
N ALA A 134 -1.70 -10.46 8.58
CA ALA A 134 -2.73 -11.47 8.39
C ALA A 134 -2.15 -12.81 7.91
N LEU A 135 -1.07 -12.77 7.10
CA LEU A 135 -0.31 -13.96 6.68
C LEU A 135 0.51 -14.59 7.82
N TRP A 136 1.02 -13.77 8.75
CA TRP A 136 1.89 -14.20 9.86
C TRP A 136 1.13 -14.47 11.14
N ASP A 137 0.26 -15.48 11.10
CA ASP A 137 -0.69 -15.85 12.16
C ASP A 137 -0.18 -15.58 13.60
N LYS A 138 -0.54 -14.39 14.10
CA LYS A 138 -0.35 -13.86 15.46
C LYS A 138 1.07 -13.85 16.05
N ASP A 139 2.13 -13.75 15.26
CA ASP A 139 3.47 -13.47 15.82
C ASP A 139 3.54 -12.05 16.43
N LYS A 140 3.31 -11.95 17.74
CA LYS A 140 3.27 -10.67 18.48
C LYS A 140 4.55 -9.86 18.31
N LYS A 141 5.70 -10.54 18.28
CA LYS A 141 7.02 -9.88 18.14
C LYS A 141 7.18 -9.23 16.77
N LEU A 142 6.83 -9.95 15.70
CA LEU A 142 6.88 -9.42 14.34
C LEU A 142 5.91 -8.24 14.17
N SER A 143 4.70 -8.37 14.72
CA SER A 143 3.71 -7.28 14.72
C SER A 143 4.22 -6.01 15.38
N ILE A 144 4.88 -6.13 16.54
CA ILE A 144 5.47 -4.98 17.24
C ILE A 144 6.61 -4.38 16.41
N ALA A 145 7.52 -5.22 15.89
CA ALA A 145 8.66 -4.77 15.10
C ALA A 145 8.23 -4.01 13.83
N LEU A 146 7.27 -4.54 13.06
CA LEU A 146 6.77 -3.92 11.84
C LEU A 146 6.05 -2.59 12.10
N LYS A 147 5.32 -2.48 13.22
CA LYS A 147 4.67 -1.22 13.62
C LYS A 147 5.67 -0.16 14.05
N ILE A 148 6.72 -0.54 14.77
CA ILE A 148 7.82 0.37 15.12
C ILE A 148 8.51 0.86 13.86
N LEU A 149 8.75 -0.02 12.90
CA LEU A 149 9.39 0.32 11.63
C LEU A 149 8.54 1.29 10.80
N LEU A 150 7.21 1.08 10.72
CA LEU A 150 6.28 2.03 10.08
C LEU A 150 6.27 3.39 10.79
N GLY A 151 6.31 3.40 12.13
CA GLY A 151 6.38 4.64 12.90
C GLY A 151 7.70 5.40 12.68
N LEU A 152 8.81 4.67 12.57
CA LEU A 152 10.12 5.24 12.27
C LEU A 152 10.15 5.86 10.87
N GLU A 153 9.59 5.16 9.88
CA GLU A 153 9.43 5.67 8.52
C GLU A 153 8.62 6.96 8.48
N ALA A 154 7.42 6.97 9.09
CA ALA A 154 6.57 8.17 9.14
C ALA A 154 7.30 9.35 9.83
N GLY A 155 8.02 9.07 10.91
CA GLY A 155 8.83 10.05 11.62
C GLY A 155 9.99 10.61 10.79
N LEU A 156 10.73 9.74 10.08
CA LEU A 156 11.82 10.15 9.19
C LEU A 156 11.30 10.96 8.00
N GLY A 157 10.20 10.52 7.38
CA GLY A 157 9.56 11.25 6.29
C GLY A 157 9.09 12.64 6.72
N LEU A 158 8.46 12.74 7.90
CA LEU A 158 8.07 14.03 8.48
C LEU A 158 9.28 14.90 8.79
N GLY A 159 10.36 14.33 9.32
CA GLY A 159 11.61 15.03 9.59
C GLY A 159 12.25 15.62 8.33
N ILE A 160 12.28 14.85 7.24
CA ILE A 160 12.77 15.31 5.93
C ILE A 160 11.89 16.44 5.38
N LEU A 161 10.57 16.35 5.54
CA LEU A 161 9.63 17.38 5.10
C LEU A 161 9.84 18.69 5.86
N ILE A 162 9.97 18.63 7.19
CA ILE A 162 10.29 19.79 8.04
C ILE A 162 11.64 20.38 7.65
N TYR A 163 12.66 19.53 7.46
CA TYR A 163 13.99 19.96 7.06
C TYR A 163 13.98 20.69 5.71
N SER A 164 13.26 20.14 4.73
CA SER A 164 13.13 20.74 3.39
C SER A 164 12.46 22.11 3.46
N ALA A 165 11.42 22.23 4.28
CA ALA A 165 10.74 23.49 4.48
C ALA A 165 11.57 24.57 5.20
N ILE A 166 12.51 24.17 6.06
CA ILE A 166 13.44 25.12 6.70
C ILE A 166 14.53 25.54 5.69
N PHE A 167 14.95 24.64 4.80
CA PHE A 167 16.03 24.89 3.84
C PHE A 167 15.59 25.73 2.64
N GLU A 168 14.32 25.66 2.26
CA GLU A 168 13.76 26.50 1.20
C GLU A 168 13.63 27.96 1.67
N GLU A 169 14.69 28.74 1.45
CA GLU A 169 14.61 30.19 1.50
C GLU A 169 13.71 30.68 0.35
N ILE A 170 12.52 31.14 0.71
CA ILE A 170 11.58 31.74 -0.24
C ILE A 170 12.03 33.16 -0.51
N ALA A 171 12.44 33.42 -1.75
CA ALA A 171 12.59 34.77 -2.25
C ALA A 171 11.26 35.23 -2.84
N VAL A 172 10.82 36.42 -2.45
CA VAL A 172 9.67 37.09 -3.07
C VAL A 172 10.23 37.88 -4.27
N GLY A 173 9.90 37.42 -5.48
CA GLY A 173 10.24 38.11 -6.72
C GLY A 173 9.04 38.88 -7.26
N SER A 174 9.25 40.09 -7.76
CA SER A 174 8.23 40.81 -8.54
C SER A 174 8.29 40.30 -9.99
N LEU A 175 7.20 39.73 -10.51
CA LEU A 175 7.11 39.34 -11.92
C LEU A 175 6.66 40.52 -12.80
N ALA A 176 5.70 41.31 -12.33
CA ALA A 176 5.17 42.51 -13.00
C ALA A 176 4.66 43.51 -11.95
N GLU A 177 4.39 44.75 -12.36
CA GLU A 177 3.86 45.79 -11.47
C GLU A 177 2.52 45.31 -10.86
N GLY A 178 2.53 45.02 -9.54
CA GLY A 178 1.38 44.48 -8.80
C GLY A 178 1.29 42.94 -8.69
N MET A 179 2.22 42.18 -9.27
CA MET A 179 2.28 40.71 -9.13
C MET A 179 3.62 40.23 -8.55
N THR A 180 3.56 39.73 -7.31
CA THR A 180 4.69 39.09 -6.62
C THR A 180 4.53 37.57 -6.65
N ILE A 181 5.59 36.86 -7.02
CA ILE A 181 5.64 35.39 -7.04
C ILE A 181 6.70 34.94 -6.02
N CYS A 182 6.35 33.93 -5.24
CA CYS A 182 7.30 33.24 -4.38
C CYS A 182 8.06 32.21 -5.24
N VAL A 183 9.35 32.44 -5.45
CA VAL A 183 10.23 31.47 -6.12
C VAL A 183 11.22 30.96 -5.10
N GLY A 184 11.33 29.64 -4.96
CA GLY A 184 12.35 29.04 -4.11
C GLY A 184 13.74 29.44 -4.61
N HIS A 185 14.53 30.11 -3.78
CA HIS A 185 15.84 30.61 -4.19
C HIS A 185 16.88 29.50 -4.27
N ARG A 186 16.72 28.46 -3.46
CA ARG A 186 17.60 27.29 -3.42
C ARG A 186 16.83 26.04 -3.74
N ASN A 187 17.29 25.32 -4.76
CA ASN A 187 16.82 23.96 -5.00
C ASN A 187 17.35 23.06 -3.86
N PRO A 188 16.51 22.20 -3.26
CA PRO A 188 16.99 21.21 -2.32
C PRO A 188 18.04 20.31 -3.01
N PRO A 189 19.10 19.90 -2.31
CA PRO A 189 20.10 19.03 -2.90
C PRO A 189 19.43 17.73 -3.37
N ARG A 190 19.75 17.28 -4.59
CA ARG A 190 19.16 16.05 -5.19
C ARG A 190 19.30 14.82 -4.29
N THR A 191 20.27 14.81 -3.38
CA THR A 191 20.47 13.77 -2.37
C THR A 191 19.29 13.63 -1.42
N MET A 192 18.59 14.71 -1.07
CA MET A 192 17.41 14.65 -0.18
C MET A 192 16.25 13.89 -0.83
N ALA A 193 16.02 14.11 -2.12
CA ALA A 193 15.01 13.37 -2.87
C ALA A 193 15.36 11.86 -2.93
N ILE A 194 16.63 11.52 -3.15
CA ILE A 194 17.04 10.11 -3.15
C ILE A 194 16.80 9.47 -1.77
N ILE A 195 17.13 10.17 -0.69
CA ILE A 195 16.93 9.68 0.68
C ILE A 195 15.43 9.54 1.00
N SER A 196 14.61 10.52 0.63
CA SER A 196 13.17 10.50 0.89
C SER A 196 12.47 9.34 0.17
N TRP A 197 12.96 8.94 -0.99
CA TRP A 197 12.48 7.78 -1.74
C TRP A 197 13.03 6.45 -1.22
N LEU A 198 14.26 6.44 -0.71
CA LEU A 198 14.91 5.21 -0.24
C LEU A 198 14.20 4.62 0.99
N ILE A 199 13.73 5.48 1.89
CA ILE A 199 13.06 5.07 3.14
C ILE A 199 11.82 4.19 2.85
N PRO A 200 10.80 4.66 2.10
CA PRO A 200 9.60 3.86 1.82
C PRO A 200 9.89 2.65 0.94
N MET A 201 10.82 2.76 0.00
CA MET A 201 11.21 1.61 -0.81
C MET A 201 11.86 0.51 0.03
N THR A 202 12.65 0.88 1.04
CA THR A 202 13.27 -0.09 1.94
C THR A 202 12.21 -0.79 2.79
N TYR A 203 11.25 -0.05 3.34
CA TYR A 203 10.15 -0.62 4.11
C TYR A 203 9.27 -1.55 3.28
N GLY A 204 8.81 -1.07 2.11
CA GLY A 204 8.02 -1.86 1.18
C GLY A 204 8.75 -3.13 0.72
N SER A 205 10.07 -3.07 0.52
CA SER A 205 10.89 -4.24 0.19
C SER A 205 10.92 -5.28 1.32
N ILE A 206 11.02 -4.83 2.58
CA ILE A 206 10.97 -5.74 3.74
C ILE A 206 9.61 -6.44 3.80
N LEU A 207 8.51 -5.70 3.64
CA LEU A 207 7.16 -6.27 3.62
C LEU A 207 6.97 -7.26 2.47
N LEU A 208 7.48 -6.94 1.29
CA LEU A 208 7.43 -7.82 0.12
C LEU A 208 8.23 -9.12 0.35
N CYS A 209 9.46 -9.01 0.86
CA CYS A 209 10.30 -10.17 1.20
C CYS A 209 9.62 -11.08 2.22
N LEU A 210 8.96 -10.51 3.23
CA LEU A 210 8.13 -11.27 4.16
C LEU A 210 6.99 -11.97 3.39
N ALA A 211 6.14 -11.24 2.67
CA ALA A 211 5.02 -11.84 1.93
C ALA A 211 5.47 -13.02 1.04
N LEU A 212 6.58 -12.87 0.32
CA LEU A 212 7.18 -13.91 -0.51
C LEU A 212 7.68 -15.09 0.32
N TYR A 213 8.38 -14.85 1.42
CA TYR A 213 8.86 -15.91 2.31
C TYR A 213 7.72 -16.83 2.76
N LYS A 214 6.60 -16.28 3.26
CA LYS A 214 5.45 -17.10 3.64
C LYS A 214 4.80 -17.79 2.46
N ALA A 215 4.68 -17.12 1.32
CA ALA A 215 4.16 -17.75 0.11
C ALA A 215 5.00 -18.97 -0.30
N THR A 216 6.33 -18.90 -0.20
CA THR A 216 7.21 -20.04 -0.49
C THR A 216 7.06 -21.17 0.51
N GLU A 217 6.79 -20.87 1.79
CA GLU A 217 6.52 -21.88 2.82
C GLU A 217 5.21 -22.64 2.53
N TYR A 218 4.12 -21.92 2.21
CA TYR A 218 2.86 -22.54 1.80
C TYR A 218 3.00 -23.38 0.53
N TRP A 219 3.80 -22.90 -0.43
CA TRP A 219 4.09 -23.65 -1.65
C TRP A 219 4.82 -24.96 -1.36
N LYS A 220 5.83 -24.91 -0.47
CA LYS A 220 6.60 -26.10 -0.05
C LYS A 220 5.71 -27.15 0.59
N LEU A 221 4.69 -26.73 1.35
CA LEU A 221 3.71 -27.62 1.96
C LEU A 221 2.71 -28.21 0.95
N SER A 222 2.36 -27.48 -0.11
CA SER A 222 1.24 -27.85 -1.00
C SER A 222 1.65 -28.74 -2.19
N ALA A 223 2.85 -28.58 -2.75
CA ALA A 223 3.14 -29.07 -4.10
C ALA A 223 4.08 -30.29 -4.20
N GLY A 224 4.56 -30.87 -3.10
CA GLY A 224 5.45 -32.04 -3.17
C GLY A 224 6.60 -31.85 -4.16
N PHE A 225 7.36 -30.76 -4.05
CA PHE A 225 8.66 -30.49 -4.69
C PHE A 225 8.89 -30.80 -6.19
N LYS A 226 7.88 -31.03 -7.04
CA LYS A 226 8.10 -31.42 -8.46
C LYS A 226 7.88 -30.33 -9.51
N GLY A 227 7.54 -29.10 -9.14
CA GLY A 227 7.07 -28.07 -10.10
C GLY A 227 8.02 -26.91 -10.45
N PHE A 228 9.22 -26.81 -9.89
CA PHE A 228 10.06 -25.60 -10.04
C PHE A 228 10.76 -25.44 -11.40
N HIS A 229 10.64 -26.41 -12.31
CA HIS A 229 11.33 -26.35 -13.60
C HIS A 229 10.78 -25.27 -14.56
N LEU A 230 9.62 -24.66 -14.27
CA LEU A 230 8.95 -23.80 -15.26
C LEU A 230 9.18 -22.28 -15.11
N ILE A 231 9.81 -21.78 -14.04
CA ILE A 231 9.78 -20.32 -13.76
C ILE A 231 11.16 -19.69 -13.52
N VAL A 232 12.22 -20.47 -13.25
CA VAL A 232 13.57 -19.91 -13.02
C VAL A 232 14.31 -19.59 -14.33
N ASP A 233 13.72 -19.92 -15.49
CA ASP A 233 14.26 -19.56 -16.82
C ASP A 233 13.76 -18.19 -17.33
N ILE A 234 13.25 -17.31 -16.45
CA ILE A 234 13.27 -15.87 -16.73
C ILE A 234 14.72 -15.41 -16.52
N SER A 235 15.57 -15.83 -17.45
CA SER A 235 16.96 -15.47 -17.52
C SER A 235 17.03 -13.94 -17.61
N ILE A 236 17.70 -13.35 -16.63
CA ILE A 236 18.08 -11.93 -16.53
C ILE A 236 19.19 -11.66 -17.58
N VAL A 237 18.92 -12.03 -18.82
CA VAL A 237 19.81 -11.87 -19.98
C VAL A 237 19.09 -10.90 -20.90
N GLY A 238 19.18 -9.63 -20.54
CA GLY A 238 18.59 -8.52 -21.31
C GLY A 238 17.77 -7.60 -20.43
N ILE A 239 18.44 -6.74 -19.66
CA ILE A 239 17.82 -5.54 -19.09
C ILE A 239 17.53 -4.60 -20.28
N ASN A 240 16.48 -4.90 -21.03
CA ASN A 240 15.99 -4.02 -22.08
C ASN A 240 15.51 -2.71 -21.45
N LEU A 241 15.63 -1.60 -22.19
CA LEU A 241 15.07 -0.30 -21.80
C LEU A 241 13.59 -0.41 -21.38
N PHE A 242 12.87 -1.37 -21.96
CA PHE A 242 11.51 -1.75 -21.56
C PHE A 242 11.44 -2.30 -20.14
N ALA A 243 12.33 -3.21 -19.74
CA ALA A 243 12.37 -3.71 -18.36
C ALA A 243 12.74 -2.61 -17.38
N ALA A 244 13.64 -1.68 -17.74
CA ALA A 244 13.96 -0.52 -16.90
C ALA A 244 12.77 0.45 -16.76
N ASN A 245 12.06 0.75 -17.85
CA ASN A 245 10.83 1.55 -17.84
C ASN A 245 9.70 0.84 -17.11
N LEU A 246 9.61 -0.49 -17.24
CA LEU A 246 8.63 -1.31 -16.53
C LEU A 246 8.99 -1.43 -15.06
N LEU A 247 10.27 -1.47 -14.67
CA LEU A 247 10.71 -1.45 -13.27
C LEU A 247 10.51 -0.06 -12.65
N SER A 248 10.72 1.00 -13.44
CA SER A 248 10.39 2.37 -13.05
C SER A 248 8.88 2.55 -12.87
N ALA A 249 8.07 1.97 -13.75
CA ALA A 249 6.61 1.96 -13.64
C ALA A 249 6.11 0.98 -12.56
N ALA A 250 6.79 -0.14 -12.31
CA ALA A 250 6.48 -1.12 -11.26
C ALA A 250 6.94 -0.66 -9.87
N GLY A 251 7.88 0.28 -9.81
CA GLY A 251 8.14 1.11 -8.65
C GLY A 251 6.99 2.04 -8.30
N SER A 252 5.93 2.11 -9.12
CA SER A 252 4.67 2.72 -8.71
C SER A 252 4.12 1.96 -7.49
N PRO A 253 3.98 2.62 -6.34
CA PRO A 253 3.42 1.99 -5.14
C PRO A 253 2.00 1.44 -5.40
N THR A 254 1.27 2.05 -6.33
CA THR A 254 -0.05 1.58 -6.78
C THR A 254 0.02 0.21 -7.43
N LEU A 255 1.03 -0.05 -8.26
CA LEU A 255 1.18 -1.34 -8.94
C LEU A 255 1.54 -2.44 -7.93
N LEU A 256 2.46 -2.16 -7.00
CA LEU A 256 2.79 -3.09 -5.91
C LEU A 256 1.56 -3.43 -5.05
N CYS A 257 0.70 -2.46 -4.74
CA CYS A 257 -0.55 -2.72 -4.01
C CYS A 257 -1.52 -3.63 -4.78
N VAL A 258 -1.69 -3.39 -6.09
CA VAL A 258 -2.56 -4.19 -6.95
C VAL A 258 -2.01 -5.61 -7.10
N LEU A 259 -0.71 -5.73 -7.37
CA LEU A 259 -0.03 -7.00 -7.57
C LEU A 259 -0.04 -7.83 -6.27
N GLY A 260 0.20 -7.20 -5.13
CA GLY A 260 0.06 -7.82 -3.81
C GLY A 260 -1.37 -8.28 -3.51
N GLY A 261 -2.39 -7.52 -3.92
CA GLY A 261 -3.80 -7.92 -3.79
C GLY A 261 -4.14 -9.16 -4.62
N GLN A 262 -3.70 -9.19 -5.87
CA GLN A 262 -3.96 -10.31 -6.78
C GLN A 262 -3.24 -11.59 -6.34
N LEU A 263 -2.00 -11.46 -5.86
CA LEU A 263 -1.22 -12.57 -5.35
C LEU A 263 -1.88 -13.21 -4.13
N LEU A 264 -2.42 -12.40 -3.21
CA LEU A 264 -3.16 -12.91 -2.04
C LEU A 264 -4.47 -13.63 -2.42
N ILE A 265 -5.23 -13.12 -3.38
CA ILE A 265 -6.45 -13.79 -3.86
C ILE A 265 -6.10 -15.15 -4.47
N ASN A 266 -5.05 -15.20 -5.29
CA ASN A 266 -4.59 -16.44 -5.92
C ASN A 266 -4.11 -17.45 -4.87
N LEU A 267 -3.36 -17.01 -3.87
CA LEU A 267 -2.93 -17.86 -2.75
C LEU A 267 -4.11 -18.40 -1.95
N LYS A 268 -5.11 -17.56 -1.67
CA LYS A 268 -6.34 -17.99 -0.99
C LYS A 268 -7.08 -19.06 -1.79
N GLN A 269 -7.30 -18.83 -3.08
CA GLN A 269 -7.97 -19.79 -3.96
C GLN A 269 -7.18 -21.10 -4.10
N ALA A 270 -5.85 -21.03 -4.16
CA ALA A 270 -4.99 -22.21 -4.17
C ALA A 270 -5.12 -23.01 -2.87
N GLY A 271 -5.16 -22.34 -1.72
CA GLY A 271 -5.39 -22.97 -0.41
C GLY A 271 -6.77 -23.65 -0.30
N GLU A 272 -7.84 -22.98 -0.74
CA GLU A 272 -9.19 -23.55 -0.76
C GLU A 272 -9.30 -24.78 -1.68
N LYS A 273 -8.65 -24.75 -2.86
CA LYS A 273 -8.60 -25.89 -3.78
C LYS A 273 -7.78 -27.06 -3.22
N GLY A 274 -6.69 -26.77 -2.51
CA GLY A 274 -5.85 -27.79 -1.87
C GLY A 274 -6.58 -28.55 -0.75
N LEU A 275 -7.43 -27.86 0.03
CA LEU A 275 -8.17 -28.45 1.14
C LEU A 275 -9.31 -29.38 0.70
N ASN A 276 -9.96 -29.10 -0.44
CA ASN A 276 -11.07 -29.91 -0.95
C ASN A 276 -10.67 -30.98 -1.98
N GLY A 277 -9.45 -30.91 -2.54
CA GLY A 277 -9.00 -31.85 -3.57
C GLY A 277 -8.32 -33.13 -3.06
N GLY A 278 -7.89 -33.17 -1.78
CA GLY A 278 -7.01 -34.23 -1.28
C GLY A 278 -7.42 -34.95 0.01
N THR A 279 -8.43 -34.49 0.75
CA THR A 279 -8.80 -35.13 2.04
C THR A 279 -9.90 -36.18 1.92
N ASN A 280 -10.33 -36.54 0.71
CA ASN A 280 -11.06 -37.79 0.49
C ASN A 280 -10.14 -39.02 0.38
N TYR A 281 -8.98 -38.98 1.05
CA TYR A 281 -8.47 -40.17 1.72
C TYR A 281 -9.26 -40.36 3.02
N MET A 282 -10.58 -40.54 2.92
CA MET A 282 -11.19 -41.52 3.80
C MET A 282 -10.58 -42.83 3.30
N PRO A 283 -9.64 -43.48 4.01
CA PRO A 283 -9.32 -44.85 3.70
C PRO A 283 -10.66 -45.55 3.80
N ARG A 284 -11.26 -45.87 2.64
CA ARG A 284 -12.35 -46.80 2.56
C ARG A 284 -11.71 -48.06 3.15
N SER A 285 -11.96 -48.28 4.44
CA SER A 285 -11.55 -49.50 5.10
C SER A 285 -12.21 -50.59 4.28
N VAL A 286 -11.40 -51.27 3.49
CA VAL A 286 -11.73 -52.57 2.90
C VAL A 286 -11.66 -53.55 4.07
N SER A 287 -12.61 -53.40 4.98
CA SER A 287 -13.18 -54.48 5.78
C SER A 287 -14.54 -54.69 5.08
N ASP A 288 -14.75 -55.72 4.27
CA ASP A 288 -14.51 -57.11 4.62
C ASP A 288 -13.99 -57.90 3.42
N ILE A 289 -12.76 -58.43 3.55
CA ILE A 289 -12.40 -59.67 2.85
C ILE A 289 -12.92 -60.77 3.77
N ASP A 290 -14.16 -61.17 3.50
CA ASP A 290 -14.80 -62.29 4.17
C ASP A 290 -14.14 -63.58 3.67
N PHE A 291 -13.38 -64.22 4.56
CA PHE A 291 -12.79 -65.53 4.30
C PHE A 291 -13.92 -66.55 4.38
N GLY A 292 -14.36 -67.04 3.22
CA GLY A 292 -15.26 -68.18 3.12
C GLY A 292 -14.59 -69.45 3.67
N GLU A 293 -14.65 -69.64 4.99
CA GLU A 293 -14.35 -70.89 5.66
C GLU A 293 -15.61 -71.75 5.66
N ASN A 294 -15.83 -72.45 4.55
CA ASN A 294 -16.84 -73.50 4.46
C ASN A 294 -16.32 -74.75 5.21
N GLY A 295 -16.69 -74.86 6.49
CA GLY A 295 -16.57 -76.06 7.30
C GLY A 295 -17.79 -76.15 8.23
N VAL A 296 -18.85 -76.88 7.85
CA VAL A 296 -19.08 -78.27 8.26
C VAL A 296 -19.55 -78.38 9.73
N ASN A 297 -20.84 -78.69 9.82
CA ASN A 297 -21.51 -79.61 10.75
C ASN A 297 -22.08 -79.13 12.09
N ASP A 298 -23.42 -79.29 12.11
CA ASP A 298 -24.20 -80.08 13.07
C ASP A 298 -24.61 -79.49 14.42
N GLU A 299 -25.85 -79.87 14.71
CA GLU A 299 -26.42 -80.23 16.00
C GLU A 299 -27.42 -79.26 16.65
N GLN A 300 -28.69 -79.64 16.43
CA GLN A 300 -29.81 -79.65 17.38
C GLN A 300 -29.51 -79.18 18.81
N LEU A 301 -30.40 -78.36 19.37
CA LEU A 301 -31.22 -78.69 20.55
C LEU A 301 -32.20 -77.53 20.80
N SER A 302 -33.49 -77.72 20.55
CA SER A 302 -34.53 -77.89 21.58
C SER A 302 -34.72 -76.67 22.51
N GLY A 303 -35.92 -76.09 22.49
CA GLY A 303 -36.28 -75.03 23.44
C GLY A 303 -37.71 -74.54 23.26
N GLN A 304 -38.62 -75.35 23.78
CA GLN A 304 -40.08 -75.21 23.83
C GLN A 304 -40.53 -74.13 24.84
N GLU A 305 -41.83 -73.82 24.83
CA GLU A 305 -42.65 -73.08 25.82
C GLU A 305 -42.74 -71.54 25.63
N GLY A 306 -43.90 -70.90 25.69
CA GLY A 306 -45.23 -71.35 26.08
C GLY A 306 -46.30 -70.27 25.86
N SER A 307 -47.55 -70.71 25.92
CA SER A 307 -48.79 -69.92 25.86
C SER A 307 -48.91 -68.88 26.98
N VAL A 308 -49.59 -67.76 26.73
CA VAL A 308 -50.99 -67.45 27.12
C VAL A 308 -51.49 -66.31 26.22
#